data_AF-A0A3E2NFH5-F1
#
_entry.id   AF-A0A3E2NFH5-F1
#
_cell.length_a   1.000
_cell.length_b   1.000
_cell.length_c   1.000
_cell.angle_alpha   90.00
_cell.angle_beta   90.00
_cell.angle_gamma   90.00
#
_symmetry.space_group_name_H-M   'P 1'
#
loop_
_entity.id
_entity.type
_entity.pdbx_description
1 polymer ?
#
loop_
_entity_poly.entity_id
_entity_poly.type
_entity_poly.pdbx_seq_one_letter_code
_entity_poly.pdbx_strand_id
1 'polypeptide(L)'
;MRLSAETDKQPVKACSSESKTPQFLILKTVRKGDFFMIEIENSRSDDNVPVKGSGIGLQSIKAVAGKYHGTVHIEKNPQTFRLNVLFIISQQSDCISMQGS
;
A
#
# COMPACT_ATOMS: atom_id res chain seq x y z
N MET A 1 10.91 3.87 -31.55
CA MET A 1 9.65 4.66 -31.61
C MET A 1 9.26 4.99 -30.18
N ARG A 2 9.51 6.23 -29.74
CA ARG A 2 9.06 6.76 -28.44
C ARG A 2 7.63 7.27 -28.62
N LEU A 3 6.69 6.79 -27.81
CA LEU A 3 5.38 7.39 -27.66
C LEU A 3 5.38 8.10 -26.30
N SER A 4 5.72 9.39 -26.32
CA SER A 4 5.44 10.30 -25.21
C SER A 4 3.97 10.70 -25.31
N ALA A 5 3.13 10.20 -24.41
CA ALA A 5 1.79 10.74 -24.22
C ALA A 5 1.89 11.81 -23.12
N GLU A 6 2.01 13.07 -23.54
CA GLU A 6 1.97 14.23 -22.67
C GLU A 6 0.50 14.65 -22.54
N THR A 7 -0.12 14.31 -21.42
CA THR A 7 -1.47 14.79 -21.08
C THR A 7 -1.30 15.98 -20.14
N ASP A 8 -1.34 17.20 -20.71
CA ASP A 8 -1.34 18.44 -19.95
C ASP A 8 -2.65 18.58 -19.17
N LYS A 9 -2.63 18.11 -17.92
CA LYS A 9 -3.78 18.19 -17.01
C LYS A 9 -3.76 19.56 -16.32
N GLN A 10 -4.48 20.53 -16.88
CA GLN A 10 -4.68 21.82 -16.20
C GLN A 10 -5.44 21.61 -14.88
N PRO A 11 -4.96 22.17 -13.75
CA PRO A 11 -5.67 22.10 -12.48
C PRO A 11 -6.80 23.13 -12.44
N VAL A 12 -8.04 22.65 -12.44
CA VAL A 12 -9.21 23.46 -12.04
C VAL A 12 -9.15 23.70 -10.54
N LYS A 13 -8.77 24.92 -10.14
CA LYS A 13 -8.89 25.40 -8.75
C LYS A 13 -10.34 25.83 -8.49
N ALA A 14 -11.12 24.95 -7.88
CA ALA A 14 -12.26 25.36 -7.08
C ALA A 14 -11.80 25.42 -5.62
N CYS A 15 -11.33 26.59 -5.19
CA CYS A 15 -10.92 26.84 -3.81
C CYS A 15 -12.15 27.28 -3.02
N SER A 16 -12.70 26.38 -2.20
CA SER A 16 -13.57 26.74 -1.08
C SER A 16 -12.79 26.53 0.21
N SER A 17 -12.63 27.62 0.95
CA SER A 17 -11.92 27.71 2.21
C SER A 17 -12.66 26.96 3.32
N GLU A 18 -12.28 25.71 3.53
CA GLU A 18 -12.41 25.02 4.82
C GLU A 18 -11.09 24.31 5.06
N SER A 19 -10.62 24.26 6.31
CA SER A 19 -9.38 23.59 6.71
C SER A 19 -9.48 22.08 6.50
N LYS A 20 -9.52 21.62 5.26
CA LYS A 20 -9.53 20.23 4.85
C LYS A 20 -8.10 19.83 4.57
N THR A 21 -7.60 18.89 5.38
CA THR A 21 -6.37 18.16 5.05
C THR A 21 -6.47 17.67 3.60
N PRO A 22 -5.49 17.98 2.73
CA PRO A 22 -5.55 17.59 1.33
C PRO A 22 -5.71 16.07 1.24
N GLN A 23 -6.70 15.62 0.46
CA GLN A 23 -6.97 14.20 0.31
C GLN A 23 -5.91 13.56 -0.60
N PHE A 24 -5.25 12.52 -0.11
CA PHE A 24 -4.24 11.79 -0.89
C PHE A 24 -4.23 10.30 -0.55
N LEU A 25 -3.73 9.52 -1.51
CA LEU A 25 -3.36 8.12 -1.38
C LEU A 25 -2.04 7.92 -2.12
N ILE A 26 -1.03 7.45 -1.40
CA ILE A 26 0.31 7.18 -1.89
C ILE A 26 0.55 5.68 -1.74
N LEU A 27 1.03 5.07 -2.81
CA LEU A 27 1.48 3.69 -2.85
C LEU A 27 2.93 3.69 -3.30
N LYS A 28 3.81 3.12 -2.48
CA LYS A 28 5.22 2.88 -2.81
C LYS A 28 5.51 1.40 -2.69
N THR A 29 6.38 0.90 -3.54
CA THR A 29 6.83 -0.48 -3.49
C THR A 29 8.34 -0.54 -3.65
N VAL A 30 8.98 -1.43 -2.90
CA VAL A 30 10.42 -1.63 -2.95
C VAL A 30 10.70 -3.12 -2.89
N ARG A 31 11.57 -3.62 -3.78
CA ARG A 31 12.10 -4.98 -3.73
C ARG A 31 13.60 -4.96 -3.51
N LYS A 32 14.09 -5.76 -2.56
CA LYS A 32 15.52 -6.00 -2.33
C LYS A 32 15.75 -7.48 -2.08
N GLY A 33 16.32 -8.18 -3.07
CA GLY A 33 16.40 -9.65 -3.03
C GLY A 33 15.00 -10.26 -2.90
N ASP A 34 14.83 -11.06 -1.85
CA ASP A 34 13.57 -11.74 -1.53
C ASP A 34 12.63 -10.90 -0.66
N PHE A 35 13.08 -9.72 -0.21
CA PHE A 35 12.23 -8.79 0.54
C PHE A 35 11.42 -7.91 -0.40
N PHE A 36 10.10 -7.91 -0.23
CA PHE A 36 9.16 -7.05 -0.95
C PHE A 36 8.37 -6.19 0.03
N MET A 37 8.56 -4.88 -0.02
CA MET A 37 7.88 -3.91 0.83
C MET A 37 6.82 -3.16 0.02
N ILE A 38 5.63 -3.02 0.60
CA ILE A 38 4.58 -2.11 0.14
C ILE A 38 4.36 -1.09 1.25
N GLU A 39 4.43 0.21 0.92
CA GLU A 39 4.04 1.28 1.80
C GLU A 39 2.79 1.96 1.23
N ILE A 40 1.72 1.98 2.01
CA ILE A 40 0.48 2.67 1.69
C ILE A 40 0.33 3.80 2.70
N GLU A 41 0.14 5.02 2.22
CA GLU A 41 -0.12 6.18 3.06
C GLU A 41 -1.31 6.95 2.50
N ASN A 42 -2.27 7.29 3.35
CA ASN A 42 -3.39 8.13 2.96
C ASN A 42 -3.64 9.22 3.99
N SER A 43 -4.12 10.35 3.49
CA SER A 43 -4.71 11.38 4.34
C SER A 43 -5.88 10.80 5.13
N ARG A 44 -5.98 11.19 6.39
CA ARG A 44 -7.09 10.89 7.27
C ARG A 44 -7.60 12.20 7.84
N SER A 45 -8.92 12.32 7.95
CA SER A 45 -9.56 13.39 8.71
C SER A 45 -10.28 12.73 9.87
N ASP A 46 -9.88 13.07 11.10
CA ASP A 46 -10.47 12.53 12.34
C ASP A 46 -11.90 13.04 12.61
N ASP A 47 -12.50 13.76 11.66
CA ASP A 47 -13.89 14.24 11.69
C ASP A 47 -14.93 13.11 11.77
N ASN A 48 -14.51 11.85 11.57
CA ASN A 48 -15.36 10.68 11.70
C ASN A 48 -14.97 9.85 12.92
N VAL A 49 -16.01 9.47 13.69
CA VAL A 49 -15.97 8.58 14.87
C VAL A 49 -14.87 7.53 14.74
N PRO A 50 -13.97 7.37 15.74
CA PRO A 50 -12.87 6.43 15.64
C PRO A 50 -13.41 5.03 15.35
N VAL A 51 -13.14 4.53 14.15
CA VAL A 51 -13.44 3.15 13.78
C VAL A 51 -12.66 2.25 14.72
N LYS A 52 -13.37 1.66 15.69
CA LYS A 52 -12.79 0.75 16.68
C LYS A 52 -12.50 -0.60 16.02
N GLY A 53 -11.28 -1.10 16.22
CA GLY A 53 -10.87 -2.43 15.76
C GLY A 53 -10.16 -2.47 14.40
N SER A 54 -9.98 -3.69 13.90
CA SER A 54 -9.37 -3.99 12.61
C SER A 54 -10.46 -4.50 11.68
N GLY A 55 -10.72 -3.78 10.58
CA GLY A 55 -11.65 -4.25 9.55
C GLY A 55 -11.12 -5.49 8.82
N ILE A 56 -12.02 -6.17 8.08
CA ILE A 56 -11.73 -7.40 7.33
C ILE A 56 -10.53 -7.20 6.39
N GLY A 57 -10.46 -6.06 5.70
CA GLY A 57 -9.34 -5.77 4.79
C GLY A 57 -7.97 -5.85 5.48
N LEU A 58 -7.83 -5.26 6.66
CA LEU A 58 -6.58 -5.31 7.42
C LEU A 58 -6.28 -6.72 7.97
N GLN A 59 -7.32 -7.50 8.30
CA GLN A 59 -7.15 -8.90 8.69
C GLN A 59 -6.66 -9.75 7.52
N SER A 60 -7.23 -9.58 6.33
CA SER A 60 -6.76 -10.26 5.11
C SER A 60 -5.31 -9.91 4.79
N ILE A 61 -4.93 -8.64 4.89
CA ILE A 61 -3.55 -8.20 4.66
C ILE A 61 -2.59 -8.88 5.66
N LYS A 62 -2.95 -8.92 6.95
CA LYS A 62 -2.14 -9.63 7.96
C LYS A 62 -2.01 -11.12 7.67
N ALA A 63 -3.09 -11.77 7.25
CA ALA A 63 -3.08 -13.19 6.90
C ALA A 63 -2.17 -13.47 5.69
N VAL A 64 -2.25 -12.65 4.63
CA VAL A 64 -1.39 -12.80 3.45
C VAL A 64 0.07 -12.47 3.78
N ALA A 65 0.34 -11.45 4.58
CA ALA A 65 1.69 -11.16 5.05
C ALA A 65 2.28 -12.38 5.79
N GLY A 66 1.52 -12.97 6.73
CA GLY A 66 1.94 -14.18 7.44
C GLY A 66 2.21 -15.37 6.52
N LYS A 67 1.37 -15.59 5.50
CA LYS A 67 1.57 -16.66 4.49
C LYS A 67 2.93 -16.58 3.80
N TYR A 68 3.44 -15.37 3.56
CA TYR A 68 4.74 -15.13 2.93
C TYR A 68 5.80 -14.71 3.93
N HIS A 69 5.71 -15.21 5.18
CA HIS A 69 6.67 -14.97 6.26
C HIS A 69 6.98 -13.49 6.50
N GLY A 70 6.02 -12.63 6.15
CA GLY A 70 6.09 -11.20 6.19
C GLY A 70 5.57 -10.61 7.49
N THR A 71 5.52 -9.29 7.54
CA THR A 71 4.99 -8.54 8.68
C THR A 71 4.25 -7.29 8.24
N VAL A 72 3.40 -6.77 9.12
CA VAL A 72 2.59 -5.56 8.90
C VAL A 72 2.87 -4.56 10.01
N HIS A 73 3.23 -3.33 9.64
CA HIS A 73 3.34 -2.20 10.54
C HIS A 73 2.25 -1.16 10.22
N ILE A 74 1.60 -0.62 11.25
CA ILE A 74 0.50 0.33 11.12
C ILE A 74 0.84 1.55 11.96
N GLU A 75 0.86 2.72 11.33
CA GLU A 75 0.99 4.01 11.99
C GLU A 75 -0.31 4.80 11.76
N LYS A 76 -0.85 5.36 12.84
CA LYS A 76 -2.08 6.16 12.80
C LYS A 76 -1.81 7.49 13.49
N ASN A 77 -1.89 8.57 12.72
CA ASN A 77 -1.81 9.94 13.23
C ASN A 77 -3.12 10.66 12.87
N PRO A 78 -3.42 11.82 13.48
CA PRO A 78 -4.69 12.53 13.24
C PRO A 78 -4.93 12.93 11.77
N GLN A 79 -3.85 13.12 11.01
CA GLN A 79 -3.91 13.57 9.61
C GLN A 79 -3.55 12.48 8.59
N THR A 80 -2.98 11.36 9.03
CA THR A 80 -2.49 10.30 8.13
C THR A 80 -2.69 8.91 8.70
N PHE A 81 -2.95 7.96 7.79
CA PHE A 81 -2.86 6.53 8.05
C PHE A 81 -1.75 5.97 7.17
N ARG A 82 -0.84 5.20 7.77
CA ARG A 82 0.23 4.51 7.05
C ARG A 82 0.23 3.03 7.39
N LEU A 83 0.41 2.22 6.35
CA LEU A 83 0.48 0.78 6.40
C LEU A 83 1.71 0.33 5.63
N ASN A 84 2.67 -0.27 6.33
CA ASN A 84 3.81 -0.90 5.70
C ASN A 84 3.61 -2.42 5.76
N VAL A 85 3.77 -3.09 4.63
CA VAL A 85 3.64 -4.55 4.51
C VAL A 85 4.91 -5.08 3.90
N LEU A 86 5.63 -5.88 4.68
CA LEU A 86 6.81 -6.60 4.23
C LEU A 86 6.42 -8.04 3.92
N PHE A 87 6.92 -8.57 2.81
CA PHE A 87 6.84 -9.97 2.44
C PHE A 87 8.25 -10.52 2.22
N ILE A 88 8.43 -11.81 2.53
CA ILE A 88 9.64 -12.57 2.20
C ILE A 88 9.24 -13.58 1.11
N ILE A 89 9.48 -13.18 -0.14
CA ILE A 89 9.13 -13.96 -1.33
C ILE A 89 10.43 -14.52 -1.90
N SER A 90 10.77 -15.73 -1.48
CA SER A 90 11.91 -16.46 -2.03
C SER A 90 11.77 -16.63 -3.53
N GLN A 91 12.82 -16.33 -4.29
CA GLN A 91 12.91 -16.64 -5.72
C GLN A 91 13.16 -18.11 -5.98
N GLN A 92 12.53 -19.01 -5.22
CA GLN A 92 12.61 -20.42 -5.54
C GLN A 92 11.93 -20.58 -6.90
N SER A 93 12.77 -20.69 -7.94
CA SER A 93 12.35 -21.29 -9.18
C SER A 93 11.88 -22.65 -8.75
N ASP A 94 10.58 -22.89 -8.75
CA ASP A 94 10.05 -24.24 -8.66
C ASP A 94 10.61 -24.96 -9.89
N CYS A 95 11.82 -25.50 -9.78
CA CYS A 95 12.32 -26.51 -10.68
C CYS A 95 11.48 -27.73 -10.38
N ILE A 96 10.28 -27.75 -10.97
CA ILE A 96 9.46 -28.94 -11.09
C ILE A 96 10.34 -29.93 -11.85
N SER A 97 11.09 -30.72 -11.09
CA SER A 97 11.89 -31.81 -11.58
C SER A 97 10.88 -32.89 -11.95
N MET A 98 10.38 -32.80 -13.18
CA MET A 98 9.64 -33.87 -13.84
C MET A 98 10.62 -35.03 -14.09
N GLN A 99 10.99 -35.75 -13.04
CA GLN A 99 11.59 -37.06 -13.18
C GLN A 99 10.46 -38.06 -13.35
N GLY A 100 10.12 -38.30 -14.62
CA GLY A 100 9.29 -39.43 -15.01
C GLY A 100 9.95 -40.73 -14.58
N SER A 101 9.16 -41.58 -13.94
CA SER A 101 9.42 -43.02 -13.76
C SER A 101 8.50 -43.79 -14.69
#